data_AF-A0A8J8TBE6-F1
#
_entry.id   AF-A0A8J8TBE6-F1
#
_cell.length_a   1.000
_cell.length_b   1.000
_cell.length_c   1.000
_cell.angle_alpha   90.00
_cell.angle_beta   90.00
_cell.angle_gamma   90.00
#
_symmetry.space_group_name_H-M   'P 1'
#
loop_
_entity.id
_entity.type
_entity.pdbx_description
1 polymer ?
#
loop_
_entity_poly.entity_id
_entity_poly.type
_entity_poly.pdbx_seq_one_letter_code
_entity_poly.pdbx_strand_id
1 'polypeptide(L)'
;MPYDEEVFLWTPADGFGFYEIGEIVENEQPAHAVSFDPQTLRVSTHRVSDYIENPTKRIYRVELESGREVLVTRDHNLFTLDEHGGVTRIASEDAEGELVMTPGELPEAETETPTIDLLDRLDNDELTVYASDGLGSVDWESVPQGSERHYQDQSSAPATAVTPTAAPDDLDVAFKQSTLRLPRQLPVSEEFGWCLGFYIAEGYARRKQVVVNNQTEAYVERFADFFDSWDASLSWDEQDSGVTAVTVCSALWSALVRDLCGSGNEKTIPDAAWDWPTPVLEALYEGLIDGDGSRRESRDTLYTANAELANRAAYLGTRLGYNTSMYSREREMYIEPSDCHNEMTEWCVDFSTNAHKRGQYVPTPSELLREYRNEAGLTMAEAADAMGYNSKSSISNVENREYESVKRETLEQFREVYADAGVDTSRLDDLLDGDIVFDKVAAVEKTDRVEPTYDLEVQPRGRVIENFLGGRGGVFLSNTAGFVDPGYRGQITLELSNLGAAPVALSPGMRVSQLVFTELKSESTRPYGSERGSKYQDQDGPKSSKIQDDPEFES
;
A
#
# COMPACT_ATOMS: atom_id res chain seq x y z
N MET A 1 6.46 4.84 -14.45
CA MET A 1 6.74 5.77 -13.34
C MET A 1 8.23 6.13 -13.33
N PRO A 2 8.68 7.25 -12.72
CA PRO A 2 10.12 7.49 -12.53
C PRO A 2 10.73 6.49 -11.51
N TYR A 3 12.06 6.40 -11.42
CA TYR A 3 12.78 5.40 -10.62
C TYR A 3 12.36 5.38 -9.14
N ASP A 4 12.31 6.56 -8.53
CA ASP A 4 12.06 6.85 -7.11
C ASP A 4 10.57 6.83 -6.74
N GLU A 5 9.67 6.58 -7.70
CA GLU A 5 8.25 6.48 -7.38
C GLU A 5 7.98 5.17 -6.66
N GLU A 6 7.32 5.25 -5.50
CA GLU A 6 7.04 4.08 -4.70
C GLU A 6 5.88 3.25 -5.26
N VAL A 7 6.05 1.93 -5.16
CA VAL A 7 5.00 0.92 -5.36
C VAL A 7 4.78 0.15 -4.07
N PHE A 8 3.53 -0.21 -3.80
CA PHE A 8 3.19 -1.03 -2.64
C PHE A 8 3.09 -2.50 -3.06
N LEU A 9 4.06 -3.30 -2.62
CA LEU A 9 4.25 -4.68 -3.04
C LEU A 9 4.41 -5.59 -1.83
N TRP A 10 4.23 -6.89 -2.04
CA TRP A 10 4.70 -7.92 -1.14
C TRP A 10 5.94 -8.61 -1.73
N THR A 11 7.01 -8.74 -0.96
CA THR A 11 8.21 -9.50 -1.37
C THR A 11 8.42 -10.71 -0.46
N PRO A 12 9.04 -11.81 -0.95
CA PRO A 12 9.37 -12.95 -0.10
C PRO A 12 10.39 -12.64 1.01
N ALA A 13 11.20 -11.59 0.84
CA ALA A 13 12.25 -11.23 1.79
C ALA A 13 11.70 -10.39 2.95
N ASP A 14 10.89 -9.38 2.62
CA ASP A 14 10.55 -8.31 3.57
C ASP A 14 9.04 -8.23 3.85
N GLY A 15 8.21 -8.98 3.14
CA GLY A 15 6.76 -8.92 3.27
C GLY A 15 6.14 -7.72 2.56
N PHE A 16 5.02 -7.22 3.08
CA PHE A 16 4.39 -6.01 2.53
C PHE A 16 5.23 -4.77 2.85
N GLY A 17 5.42 -3.92 1.85
CA GLY A 17 6.20 -2.71 2.02
C GLY A 17 6.16 -1.78 0.83
N PHE A 18 6.96 -0.72 0.91
CA PHE A 18 7.10 0.29 -0.12
C PHE A 18 8.47 0.18 -0.75
N TYR A 19 8.49 0.17 -2.08
CA TYR A 19 9.70 -0.04 -2.83
C TYR A 19 9.78 0.98 -3.95
N GLU A 20 10.96 1.54 -4.19
CA GLU A 20 11.23 2.32 -5.39
C GLU A 20 11.08 1.39 -6.61
N ILE A 21 10.17 1.71 -7.52
CA ILE A 21 9.87 0.85 -8.67
C ILE A 21 11.10 0.57 -9.53
N GLY A 22 12.02 1.54 -9.62
CA GLY A 22 13.28 1.38 -10.34
C GLY A 22 14.16 0.28 -9.76
N GLU A 23 14.24 0.17 -8.44
CA GLU A 23 15.02 -0.87 -7.76
C GLU A 23 14.43 -2.26 -8.02
N ILE A 24 13.11 -2.39 -7.94
CA ILE A 24 12.40 -3.64 -8.23
C ILE A 24 12.64 -4.08 -9.67
N VAL A 25 12.53 -3.16 -10.62
CA VAL A 25 12.66 -3.46 -12.05
C VAL A 25 14.09 -3.76 -12.46
N GLU A 26 15.08 -2.96 -12.04
CA GLU A 26 16.47 -3.14 -12.46
C GLU A 26 17.11 -4.40 -11.89
N ASN A 27 16.65 -4.84 -10.71
CA ASN A 27 17.12 -6.07 -10.07
C ASN A 27 16.22 -7.28 -10.32
N GLU A 28 15.12 -7.13 -11.09
CA GLU A 28 14.11 -8.17 -11.32
C GLU A 28 13.67 -8.85 -10.00
N GLN A 29 13.47 -8.04 -8.94
CA GLN A 29 13.23 -8.57 -7.60
C GLN A 29 11.88 -9.30 -7.52
N PRO A 30 11.83 -10.58 -7.10
CA PRO A 30 10.58 -11.31 -7.00
C PRO A 30 9.57 -10.62 -6.08
N ALA A 31 8.40 -10.27 -6.62
CA ALA A 31 7.38 -9.53 -5.89
C ALA A 31 5.97 -9.95 -6.31
N HIS A 32 5.00 -9.65 -5.43
CA HIS A 32 3.58 -9.68 -5.72
C HIS A 32 3.03 -8.27 -5.63
N ALA A 33 2.40 -7.80 -6.70
CA ALA A 33 1.71 -6.52 -6.75
C ALA A 33 0.35 -6.62 -6.07
N VAL A 34 -0.02 -5.58 -5.32
CA VAL A 34 -1.41 -5.35 -4.92
C VAL A 34 -2.17 -4.84 -6.14
N SER A 35 -3.16 -5.61 -6.58
CA SER A 35 -3.94 -5.32 -7.79
C SER A 35 -5.40 -5.65 -7.58
N PHE A 36 -6.29 -5.08 -8.38
CA PHE A 36 -7.70 -5.48 -8.42
C PHE A 36 -7.97 -6.41 -9.62
N ASP A 37 -8.94 -7.31 -9.49
CA ASP A 37 -9.45 -8.09 -10.62
C ASP A 37 -10.43 -7.22 -11.43
N PRO A 38 -10.22 -6.95 -12.73
CA PRO A 38 -11.11 -6.08 -13.50
C PRO A 38 -12.56 -6.58 -13.63
N GLN A 39 -12.79 -7.88 -13.44
CA GLN A 39 -14.12 -8.49 -13.48
C GLN A 39 -14.83 -8.39 -12.14
N THR A 40 -14.16 -8.72 -11.02
CA THR A 40 -14.81 -8.77 -9.70
C THR A 40 -14.55 -7.53 -8.84
N LEU A 41 -13.64 -6.66 -9.26
CA LEU A 41 -13.14 -5.47 -8.54
C LEU A 41 -12.45 -5.73 -7.20
N ARG A 42 -12.48 -6.98 -6.71
CA ARG A 42 -11.75 -7.41 -5.53
C ARG A 42 -10.24 -7.13 -5.62
N VAL A 43 -9.68 -6.63 -4.54
CA VAL A 43 -8.25 -6.35 -4.41
C VAL A 43 -7.54 -7.55 -3.79
N SER A 44 -6.45 -7.99 -4.41
CA SER A 44 -5.62 -9.09 -3.90
C SER A 44 -4.18 -8.99 -4.42
N THR A 45 -3.30 -9.87 -3.95
CA THR A 45 -1.91 -9.91 -4.40
C THR A 45 -1.72 -10.84 -5.59
N HIS A 46 -0.92 -10.40 -6.56
CA HIS A 46 -0.62 -11.15 -7.78
C HIS A 46 0.86 -11.07 -8.11
N ARG A 47 1.47 -12.20 -8.49
CA ARG A 47 2.87 -12.25 -8.90
C ARG A 47 3.14 -11.28 -10.05
N VAL A 48 4.23 -10.52 -9.94
CA VAL A 48 4.81 -9.74 -11.05
C VAL A 48 5.39 -10.71 -12.08
N SER A 49 4.90 -10.63 -13.32
CA SER A 49 5.29 -11.52 -14.43
C SER A 49 6.47 -11.01 -15.26
N ASP A 50 6.65 -9.69 -15.35
CA ASP A 50 7.76 -9.07 -16.09
C ASP A 50 8.09 -7.67 -15.55
N TYR A 51 9.30 -7.19 -15.85
CA TYR A 51 9.87 -5.93 -15.35
C TYR A 51 10.31 -5.06 -16.53
N ILE A 52 9.79 -3.83 -16.61
CA ILE A 52 9.90 -3.03 -17.83
C ILE A 52 10.61 -1.71 -17.55
N GLU A 53 11.76 -1.51 -18.19
CA GLU A 53 12.39 -0.20 -18.34
C GLU A 53 12.04 0.41 -19.71
N ASN A 54 11.41 1.57 -19.68
CA ASN A 54 11.02 2.33 -20.86
C ASN A 54 11.99 3.50 -21.11
N PRO A 55 12.11 3.94 -22.38
CA PRO A 55 12.94 5.09 -22.74
C PRO A 55 12.60 6.34 -21.95
N THR A 56 13.56 7.26 -21.91
CA THR A 56 13.41 8.57 -21.27
C THR A 56 12.16 9.31 -21.76
N LYS A 57 11.22 9.55 -20.84
CA LYS A 57 9.98 10.27 -21.07
C LYS A 57 9.87 11.43 -20.08
N ARG A 58 8.97 12.37 -20.37
CA ARG A 58 8.64 13.45 -19.45
C ARG A 58 7.64 12.97 -18.41
N ILE A 59 7.86 13.36 -17.16
CA ILE A 59 7.00 13.00 -16.04
C ILE A 59 5.92 14.05 -15.79
N TYR A 60 4.73 13.56 -15.46
CA TYR A 60 3.55 14.30 -15.07
C TYR A 60 3.14 13.88 -13.66
N ARG A 61 2.69 14.86 -12.88
CA ARG A 61 2.10 14.65 -11.54
C ARG A 61 0.60 14.63 -11.69
N VAL A 62 -0.02 13.52 -11.29
CA VAL A 62 -1.47 13.40 -11.17
C VAL A 62 -1.82 13.55 -9.70
N GLU A 63 -2.62 14.55 -9.35
CA GLU A 63 -3.09 14.79 -7.98
C GLU A 63 -4.60 14.57 -7.92
N LEU A 64 -5.07 13.83 -6.91
CA LEU A 64 -6.50 13.56 -6.70
C LEU A 64 -7.06 14.46 -5.57
N GLU A 65 -8.39 14.64 -5.52
CA GLU A 65 -9.06 15.48 -4.51
C GLU A 65 -8.86 14.96 -3.06
N SER A 66 -8.51 13.69 -2.87
CA SER A 66 -8.09 13.16 -1.58
C SER A 66 -6.66 13.54 -1.16
N GLY A 67 -5.84 14.07 -2.08
CA GLY A 67 -4.41 14.32 -1.88
C GLY A 67 -3.50 13.13 -2.22
N ARG A 68 -4.08 12.02 -2.69
CA ARG A 68 -3.35 10.96 -3.39
C ARG A 68 -2.64 11.54 -4.61
N GLU A 69 -1.45 11.06 -4.87
CA GLU A 69 -0.60 11.59 -5.93
C GLU A 69 0.23 10.47 -6.55
N VAL A 70 0.45 10.56 -7.86
CA VAL A 70 1.37 9.66 -8.56
C VAL A 70 2.14 10.38 -9.66
N LEU A 71 3.41 10.01 -9.83
CA LEU A 71 4.24 10.46 -10.94
C LEU A 71 4.27 9.44 -12.08
N VAL A 72 3.76 9.85 -13.25
CA VAL A 72 3.58 8.97 -14.42
C VAL A 72 3.96 9.67 -15.72
N THR A 73 3.96 8.93 -16.83
CA THR A 73 4.11 9.53 -18.16
C THR A 73 2.77 10.09 -18.63
N ARG A 74 2.82 11.03 -19.59
CA ARG A 74 1.62 11.66 -20.17
C ARG A 74 0.55 10.65 -20.63
N ASP A 75 1.02 9.55 -21.22
CA ASP A 75 0.25 8.48 -21.85
C ASP A 75 -0.03 7.29 -20.91
N HIS A 76 0.37 7.37 -19.64
CA HIS A 76 0.10 6.30 -18.68
C HIS A 76 -1.40 6.24 -18.38
N ASN A 77 -1.95 5.03 -18.23
CA ASN A 77 -3.39 4.86 -18.07
C ASN A 77 -3.77 4.71 -16.59
N LEU A 78 -4.79 5.46 -16.18
CA LEU A 78 -5.53 5.28 -14.93
C LEU A 78 -6.81 4.50 -15.22
N PHE A 79 -7.39 3.88 -14.20
CA PHE A 79 -8.63 3.10 -14.35
C PHE A 79 -9.87 3.87 -13.94
N THR A 80 -10.95 3.71 -14.70
CA THR A 80 -12.29 4.23 -14.41
C THR A 80 -13.35 3.24 -14.91
N LEU A 81 -14.62 3.63 -14.99
CA LEU A 81 -15.70 2.79 -15.51
C LEU A 81 -16.30 3.35 -16.80
N ASP A 82 -16.79 2.45 -17.65
CA ASP A 82 -17.68 2.79 -18.76
C ASP A 82 -19.17 2.82 -18.32
N GLU A 83 -20.06 3.14 -19.26
CA GLU A 83 -21.51 3.23 -19.00
C GLU A 83 -22.18 1.87 -18.71
N HIS A 84 -21.51 0.75 -19.01
CA HIS A 84 -21.94 -0.60 -18.61
C HIS A 84 -21.38 -0.99 -17.24
N GLY A 85 -20.67 -0.08 -16.56
CA GLY A 85 -20.00 -0.35 -15.30
C GLY A 85 -18.78 -1.24 -15.46
N GLY A 86 -18.28 -1.48 -16.68
CA GLY A 86 -17.06 -2.23 -16.95
C GLY A 86 -15.81 -1.38 -16.71
N VAL A 87 -14.70 -2.00 -16.29
CA VAL A 87 -13.42 -1.29 -16.10
C VAL A 87 -12.89 -0.82 -17.45
N THR A 88 -12.55 0.46 -17.52
CA THR A 88 -11.93 1.09 -18.68
C THR A 88 -10.73 1.93 -18.25
N ARG A 89 -9.98 2.44 -19.22
CA ARG A 89 -8.74 3.18 -19.02
C ARG A 89 -8.87 4.60 -19.56
N ILE A 90 -8.25 5.54 -18.86
CA ILE A 90 -8.09 6.93 -19.29
C ILE A 90 -6.63 7.33 -19.23
N ALA A 91 -6.14 7.97 -20.29
CA ALA A 91 -4.78 8.47 -20.32
C ALA A 91 -4.63 9.60 -19.29
N SER A 92 -3.48 9.65 -18.62
CA SER A 92 -3.22 10.63 -17.55
C SER A 92 -3.45 12.06 -18.02
N GLU A 93 -3.11 12.40 -19.26
CA GLU A 93 -3.34 13.73 -19.84
C GLU A 93 -4.80 14.16 -20.00
N ASP A 94 -5.71 13.19 -20.09
CA ASP A 94 -7.14 13.42 -20.30
C ASP A 94 -7.93 13.22 -18.99
N ALA A 95 -7.26 12.85 -17.90
CA ALA A 95 -7.91 12.40 -16.68
C ALA A 95 -8.38 13.54 -15.76
N GLU A 96 -7.95 14.79 -15.97
CA GLU A 96 -8.34 15.93 -15.11
C GLU A 96 -9.87 16.10 -15.05
N GLY A 97 -10.42 16.05 -13.83
CA GLY A 97 -11.86 16.13 -13.57
C GLY A 97 -12.59 14.79 -13.56
N GLU A 98 -11.95 13.70 -14.00
CA GLU A 98 -12.52 12.37 -14.06
C GLU A 98 -12.35 11.61 -12.73
N LEU A 99 -13.24 10.65 -12.50
CA LEU A 99 -13.17 9.73 -11.36
C LEU A 99 -12.28 8.53 -11.73
N VAL A 100 -11.27 8.24 -10.90
CA VAL A 100 -10.33 7.14 -11.09
C VAL A 100 -10.34 6.17 -9.90
N MET A 101 -9.98 4.92 -10.16
CA MET A 101 -10.01 3.84 -9.18
C MET A 101 -8.82 3.92 -8.22
N THR A 102 -9.13 3.85 -6.94
CA THR A 102 -8.19 3.83 -5.81
C THR A 102 -8.61 2.72 -4.84
N PRO A 103 -7.69 2.16 -4.03
CA PRO A 103 -8.06 1.14 -3.05
C PRO A 103 -8.98 1.73 -1.98
N GLY A 104 -10.09 1.07 -1.73
CA GLY A 104 -10.93 1.29 -0.54
C GLY A 104 -10.47 0.45 0.65
N GLU A 105 -9.88 -0.71 0.38
CA GLU A 105 -9.23 -1.57 1.37
C GLU A 105 -7.93 -2.15 0.79
N LEU A 106 -6.95 -2.44 1.66
CA LEU A 106 -5.71 -3.11 1.28
C LEU A 106 -5.68 -4.54 1.80
N PRO A 107 -5.07 -5.49 1.07
CA PRO A 107 -5.08 -6.89 1.44
C PRO A 107 -4.38 -7.13 2.77
N GLU A 108 -4.85 -8.13 3.51
CA GLU A 108 -4.24 -8.57 4.75
C GLU A 108 -3.10 -9.56 4.49
N ALA A 109 -2.07 -9.54 5.34
CA ALA A 109 -1.09 -10.61 5.39
C ALA A 109 -1.67 -11.84 6.11
N GLU A 110 -1.35 -13.04 5.63
CA GLU A 110 -1.76 -14.32 6.26
C GLU A 110 -0.89 -14.67 7.49
N THR A 111 -0.62 -13.71 8.38
CA THR A 111 0.23 -13.92 9.56
C THR A 111 -0.62 -14.07 10.82
N GLU A 112 -0.76 -15.29 11.35
CA GLU A 112 -1.58 -15.55 12.56
C GLU A 112 -0.93 -15.07 13.88
N THR A 113 0.40 -14.98 13.95
CA THR A 113 1.10 -14.53 15.18
C THR A 113 2.39 -13.80 14.80
N PRO A 114 2.35 -12.47 14.64
CA PRO A 114 3.56 -11.68 14.35
C PRO A 114 4.54 -11.73 15.52
N THR A 115 5.80 -11.99 15.19
CA THR A 115 6.93 -11.84 16.12
C THR A 115 8.02 -11.04 15.45
N ILE A 116 8.85 -10.38 16.25
CA ILE A 116 10.03 -9.65 15.78
C ILE A 116 11.26 -10.40 16.27
N ASP A 117 12.07 -10.90 15.34
CA ASP A 117 13.34 -11.52 15.66
C ASP A 117 14.39 -10.43 16.00
N LEU A 118 14.73 -10.32 17.28
CA LEU A 118 15.68 -9.32 17.76
C LEU A 118 17.10 -9.52 17.22
N LEU A 119 17.49 -10.75 16.83
CA LEU A 119 18.83 -11.02 16.28
C LEU A 119 18.95 -10.63 14.81
N ASP A 120 17.84 -10.58 14.08
CA ASP A 120 17.80 -10.16 12.68
C ASP A 120 17.72 -8.63 12.57
N ARG A 121 17.14 -7.97 13.58
CA ARG A 121 16.90 -6.51 13.58
C ARG A 121 18.02 -5.69 14.23
N LEU A 122 18.64 -6.22 15.28
CA LEU A 122 19.58 -5.44 16.10
C LEU A 122 21.04 -5.80 15.82
N ASP A 123 21.93 -4.85 16.10
CA ASP A 123 23.37 -5.08 15.97
C ASP A 123 23.87 -6.13 16.98
N ASN A 124 24.16 -7.32 16.45
CA ASN A 124 24.66 -8.46 17.20
C ASN A 124 26.00 -8.20 17.91
N ASP A 125 26.78 -7.21 17.50
CA ASP A 125 28.00 -6.80 18.21
C ASP A 125 27.72 -6.21 19.58
N GLU A 126 26.54 -5.64 19.82
CA GLU A 126 26.16 -5.11 21.12
C GLU A 126 25.44 -6.14 21.99
N LEU A 127 24.99 -7.28 21.43
CA LEU A 127 24.11 -8.25 22.08
C LEU A 127 24.81 -9.46 22.72
N THR A 128 24.09 -10.06 23.67
CA THR A 128 24.40 -11.34 24.32
C THR A 128 23.12 -12.16 24.39
N VAL A 129 23.21 -13.41 23.96
CA VAL A 129 22.11 -14.38 24.02
C VAL A 129 22.24 -15.27 25.25
N TYR A 130 21.12 -15.68 25.82
CA TYR A 130 21.01 -16.56 26.98
C TYR A 130 20.01 -17.68 26.65
N ALA A 131 20.27 -18.89 27.13
CA ALA A 131 19.37 -20.02 26.97
C ALA A 131 19.15 -20.75 28.29
N SER A 132 17.91 -21.17 28.57
CA SER A 132 17.62 -22.15 29.63
C SER A 132 18.01 -23.56 29.21
N ASP A 133 17.73 -23.94 27.96
CA ASP A 133 17.80 -25.33 27.47
C ASP A 133 18.91 -25.57 26.42
N GLY A 134 19.85 -24.63 26.31
CA GLY A 134 21.05 -24.71 25.47
C GLY A 134 21.06 -23.74 24.30
N LEU A 135 22.24 -23.21 23.97
CA LEU A 135 22.42 -22.13 22.98
C LEU A 135 22.45 -22.61 21.51
N GLY A 136 22.19 -23.90 21.26
CA GLY A 136 22.40 -24.50 19.94
C GLY A 136 23.88 -24.55 19.53
N SER A 137 24.16 -24.26 18.25
CA SER A 137 25.52 -24.23 17.71
C SER A 137 26.18 -22.87 17.95
N VAL A 138 27.22 -22.83 18.77
CA VAL A 138 28.00 -21.62 19.06
C VAL A 138 29.41 -21.77 18.48
N ASP A 139 29.85 -20.78 17.70
CA ASP A 139 31.23 -20.69 17.22
C ASP A 139 32.13 -20.11 18.32
N TRP A 140 32.58 -20.98 19.22
CA TRP A 140 33.49 -20.59 20.30
C TRP A 140 34.89 -20.16 19.82
N GLU A 141 35.29 -20.48 18.58
CA GLU A 141 36.57 -20.02 18.04
C GLU A 141 36.55 -18.51 17.75
N SER A 142 35.37 -17.95 17.45
CA SER A 142 35.15 -16.51 17.29
C SER A 142 35.18 -15.72 18.61
N VAL A 143 35.01 -16.40 19.75
CA VAL A 143 34.93 -15.77 21.07
C VAL A 143 36.34 -15.52 21.63
N PRO A 144 36.64 -14.31 22.16
CA PRO A 144 37.96 -14.00 22.71
C PRO A 144 38.46 -15.01 23.74
N GLN A 145 39.71 -15.44 23.58
CA GLN A 145 40.34 -16.47 24.41
C GLN A 145 40.36 -16.04 25.90
N GLY A 146 39.71 -16.83 26.76
CA GLY A 146 39.55 -16.55 28.19
C GLY A 146 38.16 -16.07 28.61
N SER A 147 37.31 -15.66 27.66
CA SER A 147 35.91 -15.29 27.92
C SER A 147 34.93 -16.47 27.79
N GLU A 148 35.30 -17.54 27.07
CA GLU A 148 34.46 -18.73 26.85
C GLU A 148 33.88 -19.29 28.15
N ARG A 149 34.72 -19.52 29.15
CA ARG A 149 34.27 -20.06 30.44
C ARG A 149 33.25 -19.15 31.14
N HIS A 150 33.43 -17.83 31.04
CA HIS A 150 32.49 -16.88 31.65
C HIS A 150 31.10 -16.98 31.01
N TYR A 151 31.04 -17.09 29.69
CA TYR A 151 29.81 -17.25 28.92
C TYR A 151 29.13 -18.60 29.20
N GLN A 152 29.89 -19.70 29.17
CA GLN A 152 29.37 -21.03 29.48
C GLN A 152 28.83 -21.14 30.92
N ASP A 153 29.51 -20.53 31.91
CA ASP A 153 29.05 -20.51 33.31
C ASP A 153 27.73 -19.73 33.50
N GLN A 154 27.35 -18.89 32.53
CA GLN A 154 26.11 -18.09 32.54
C GLN A 154 25.06 -18.61 31.55
N SER A 155 25.29 -19.77 30.91
CA SER A 155 24.48 -20.29 29.80
C SER A 155 24.22 -19.23 28.72
N SER A 156 25.26 -18.46 28.36
CA SER A 156 25.17 -17.36 27.41
C SER A 156 26.27 -17.39 26.37
N ALA A 157 26.14 -16.58 25.32
CA ALA A 157 27.17 -16.33 24.31
C ALA A 157 27.00 -14.92 23.71
N PRO A 158 28.07 -14.31 23.16
CA PRO A 158 27.91 -13.15 22.27
C PRO A 158 27.00 -13.51 21.10
N ALA A 159 26.09 -12.60 20.70
CA ALA A 159 25.18 -12.89 19.59
C ALA A 159 25.95 -13.13 18.28
N THR A 160 27.10 -12.49 18.05
CA THR A 160 27.96 -12.74 16.89
C THR A 160 28.56 -14.14 16.80
N ALA A 161 28.62 -14.88 17.92
CA ALA A 161 29.08 -16.27 17.94
C ALA A 161 27.95 -17.26 17.64
N VAL A 162 26.73 -16.76 17.44
CA VAL A 162 25.53 -17.56 17.19
C VAL A 162 24.97 -17.15 15.83
N THR A 163 24.78 -18.12 14.93
CA THR A 163 24.15 -17.84 13.64
C THR A 163 22.64 -17.69 13.84
N PRO A 164 22.01 -16.54 13.51
CA PRO A 164 20.58 -16.31 13.78
C PRO A 164 19.67 -17.44 13.26
N THR A 165 19.89 -17.90 12.03
CA THR A 165 19.10 -18.99 11.41
C THR A 165 19.27 -20.37 12.07
N ALA A 166 20.32 -20.58 12.86
CA ALA A 166 20.57 -21.83 13.59
C ALA A 166 20.33 -21.70 15.10
N ALA A 167 20.01 -20.50 15.56
CA ALA A 167 19.77 -20.22 16.96
C ALA A 167 18.36 -20.69 17.35
N PRO A 168 18.17 -21.22 18.58
CA PRO A 168 16.85 -21.54 19.09
C PRO A 168 15.92 -20.30 19.16
N ASP A 169 14.62 -20.53 19.08
CA ASP A 169 13.62 -19.44 19.17
C ASP A 169 13.34 -19.00 20.61
N ASP A 170 13.57 -19.89 21.57
CA ASP A 170 13.35 -19.68 23.01
C ASP A 170 14.53 -19.00 23.73
N LEU A 171 15.43 -18.37 22.97
CA LEU A 171 16.52 -17.59 23.52
C LEU A 171 16.05 -16.27 24.12
N ASP A 172 16.74 -15.83 25.16
CA ASP A 172 16.68 -14.48 25.67
C ASP A 172 17.82 -13.64 25.10
N VAL A 173 17.53 -12.40 24.73
CA VAL A 173 18.47 -11.41 24.19
C VAL A 173 18.63 -10.25 25.18
N ALA A 174 19.87 -9.83 25.41
CA ALA A 174 20.18 -8.61 26.16
C ALA A 174 21.33 -7.84 25.54
N PHE A 175 21.37 -6.53 25.74
CA PHE A 175 22.60 -5.78 25.48
C PHE A 175 23.70 -6.15 26.48
N LYS A 176 24.95 -6.08 26.02
CA LYS A 176 26.14 -6.25 26.86
C LYS A 176 26.05 -5.35 28.09
N GLN A 177 26.22 -5.95 29.27
CA GLN A 177 26.16 -5.28 30.58
C GLN A 177 24.76 -4.77 31.00
N SER A 178 23.70 -5.13 30.26
CA SER A 178 22.31 -4.94 30.68
C SER A 178 21.81 -6.15 31.48
N THR A 179 20.93 -5.90 32.45
CA THR A 179 20.21 -6.96 33.17
C THR A 179 18.86 -7.30 32.54
N LEU A 180 18.25 -6.37 31.82
CA LEU A 180 17.01 -6.58 31.10
C LEU A 180 17.24 -7.56 29.94
N ARG A 181 16.38 -8.58 29.86
CA ARG A 181 16.34 -9.58 28.80
C ARG A 181 14.96 -9.55 28.16
N LEU A 182 14.92 -9.70 26.84
CA LEU A 182 13.69 -9.92 26.08
C LEU A 182 13.79 -11.25 25.35
N PRO A 183 12.66 -11.93 25.09
CA PRO A 183 12.68 -13.09 24.20
C PRO A 183 13.18 -12.67 22.82
N ARG A 184 13.95 -13.54 22.17
CA ARG A 184 14.43 -13.34 20.80
C ARG A 184 13.27 -13.07 19.85
N GLN A 185 12.25 -13.94 19.89
CA GLN A 185 11.02 -13.76 19.13
C GLN A 185 10.06 -12.91 19.97
N LEU A 186 10.17 -11.59 19.84
CA LEU A 186 9.33 -10.66 20.61
C LEU A 186 7.90 -10.66 20.04
N PRO A 187 6.86 -11.02 20.83
CA PRO A 187 5.48 -11.00 20.34
C PRO A 187 5.02 -9.59 20.03
N VAL A 188 4.37 -9.40 18.88
CA VAL A 188 3.73 -8.12 18.54
C VAL A 188 2.29 -8.14 19.04
N SER A 189 2.05 -7.48 20.17
CA SER A 189 0.71 -7.34 20.77
C SER A 189 0.04 -6.02 20.38
N GLU A 190 -1.27 -5.93 20.59
CA GLU A 190 -2.03 -4.67 20.44
C GLU A 190 -1.41 -3.54 21.28
N GLU A 191 -1.08 -3.81 22.55
CA GLU A 191 -0.45 -2.79 23.43
C GLU A 191 0.93 -2.36 22.93
N PHE A 192 1.70 -3.26 22.32
CA PHE A 192 2.96 -2.87 21.70
C PHE A 192 2.71 -1.99 20.46
N GLY A 193 1.74 -2.34 19.61
CA GLY A 193 1.29 -1.51 18.49
C GLY A 193 0.90 -0.11 18.94
N TRP A 194 0.06 0.01 19.97
CA TRP A 194 -0.32 1.31 20.55
C TRP A 194 0.88 2.09 21.08
N CYS A 195 1.81 1.45 21.79
CA CYS A 195 3.03 2.10 22.28
C CYS A 195 3.90 2.63 21.13
N LEU A 196 4.03 1.90 20.01
CA LEU A 196 4.77 2.37 18.84
C LEU A 196 4.08 3.57 18.19
N GLY A 197 2.75 3.54 18.02
CA GLY A 197 1.98 4.69 17.52
C GLY A 197 2.17 5.93 18.40
N PHE A 198 2.05 5.77 19.71
CA PHE A 198 2.23 6.85 20.68
C PHE A 198 3.67 7.38 20.70
N TYR A 199 4.67 6.50 20.54
CA TYR A 199 6.07 6.91 20.36
C TYR A 199 6.30 7.72 19.07
N ILE A 200 5.71 7.28 17.95
CA ILE A 200 5.84 7.97 16.67
C ILE A 200 5.32 9.41 16.79
N ALA A 201 4.21 9.62 17.48
CA ALA A 201 3.67 10.95 17.77
C ALA A 201 4.54 11.70 18.81
N GLU A 202 4.51 11.27 20.07
CA GLU A 202 4.98 12.06 21.22
C GLU A 202 6.40 11.73 21.69
N GLY A 203 7.00 10.70 21.10
CA GLY A 203 8.22 10.10 21.61
C GLY A 203 9.50 10.67 21.04
N TYR A 204 10.59 10.50 21.79
CA TYR A 204 11.94 10.56 21.26
C TYR A 204 12.80 9.47 21.90
N ALA A 205 13.83 9.03 21.18
CA ALA A 205 14.75 8.02 21.67
C ALA A 205 16.20 8.53 21.64
N ARG A 206 16.95 8.19 22.69
CA ARG A 206 18.41 8.33 22.80
C ARG A 206 19.00 6.95 23.00
N ARG A 207 20.31 6.75 22.81
CA ARG A 207 20.97 5.43 22.89
C ARG A 207 20.50 4.45 23.97
N LYS A 208 20.09 4.94 25.15
CA LYS A 208 19.68 4.09 26.29
C LYS A 208 18.27 4.36 26.83
N GLN A 209 17.52 5.22 26.15
CA GLN A 209 16.29 5.79 26.69
C GLN A 209 15.24 5.98 25.60
N VAL A 210 14.01 5.58 25.89
CA VAL A 210 12.82 6.00 25.15
C VAL A 210 12.02 6.91 26.08
N VAL A 211 11.60 8.06 25.57
CA VAL A 211 10.86 9.05 26.35
C VAL A 211 9.62 9.42 25.59
N VAL A 212 8.48 9.46 26.29
CA VAL A 212 7.24 10.08 25.81
C VAL A 212 6.79 11.11 26.83
N ASN A 213 6.05 12.10 26.37
CA ASN A 213 5.46 13.12 27.23
C ASN A 213 4.11 13.54 26.67
N ASN A 214 3.13 13.81 27.54
CA ASN A 214 1.82 14.28 27.11
C ASN A 214 1.12 14.99 28.30
N GLN A 215 0.11 15.81 28.01
CA GLN A 215 -0.71 16.47 29.04
C GLN A 215 -1.74 15.51 29.66
N THR A 216 -2.05 14.40 28.98
CA THR A 216 -2.97 13.37 29.43
C THR A 216 -2.19 12.28 30.14
N GLU A 217 -2.13 12.36 31.47
CA GLU A 217 -1.39 11.42 32.32
C GLU A 217 -1.73 9.95 32.04
N ALA A 218 -3.02 9.63 31.80
CA ALA A 218 -3.47 8.27 31.52
C ALA A 218 -2.80 7.61 30.29
N TYR A 219 -2.44 8.39 29.26
CA TYR A 219 -1.72 7.87 28.11
C TYR A 219 -0.25 7.58 28.46
N VAL A 220 0.37 8.43 29.27
CA VAL A 220 1.74 8.24 29.75
C VAL A 220 1.82 7.01 30.68
N GLU A 221 0.81 6.82 31.55
CA GLU A 221 0.64 5.62 32.38
C GLU A 221 0.49 4.35 31.54
N ARG A 222 -0.40 4.35 30.55
CA ARG A 222 -0.56 3.19 29.65
C ARG A 222 0.74 2.81 28.95
N PHE A 223 1.48 3.80 28.43
CA PHE A 223 2.78 3.57 27.80
C PHE A 223 3.77 2.98 28.81
N ALA A 224 3.84 3.54 30.02
CA ALA A 224 4.73 3.08 31.08
C ALA A 224 4.42 1.64 31.52
N ASP A 225 3.15 1.32 31.73
CA ASP A 225 2.68 0.01 32.19
C ASP A 225 3.09 -1.11 31.22
N PHE A 226 3.08 -0.85 29.92
CA PHE A 226 3.59 -1.80 28.93
C PHE A 226 5.07 -2.13 29.20
N PHE A 227 5.94 -1.13 29.32
CA PHE A 227 7.36 -1.38 29.54
C PHE A 227 7.67 -1.92 30.94
N ASP A 228 6.92 -1.54 31.96
CA ASP A 228 7.02 -2.11 33.32
C ASP A 228 6.66 -3.59 33.33
N SER A 229 5.66 -4.00 32.52
CA SER A 229 5.30 -5.43 32.37
C SER A 229 6.43 -6.29 31.79
N TRP A 230 7.40 -5.65 31.13
CA TRP A 230 8.64 -6.25 30.63
C TRP A 230 9.84 -5.95 31.53
N ASP A 231 9.62 -5.61 32.81
CA ASP A 231 10.66 -5.31 33.81
C ASP A 231 11.61 -4.14 33.42
N ALA A 232 11.18 -3.25 32.52
CA ALA A 232 12.00 -2.10 32.15
C ALA A 232 12.00 -1.06 33.28
N SER A 233 13.18 -0.49 33.56
CA SER A 233 13.28 0.57 34.57
C SER A 233 12.68 1.87 34.04
N LEU A 234 11.80 2.49 34.83
CA LEU A 234 11.11 3.73 34.49
C LEU A 234 11.56 4.90 35.37
N SER A 235 11.59 6.10 34.79
CA SER A 235 11.78 7.38 35.50
C SER A 235 10.71 8.36 35.09
N TRP A 236 10.09 9.00 36.07
CA TRP A 236 8.97 9.92 35.89
C TRP A 236 9.40 11.36 36.17
N ASP A 237 8.88 12.29 35.38
CA ASP A 237 9.06 13.73 35.56
C ASP A 237 7.73 14.44 35.29
N GLU A 238 7.23 15.19 36.25
CA GLU A 238 6.00 15.99 36.14
C GLU A 238 6.38 17.47 36.17
N GLN A 239 6.03 18.19 35.11
CA GLN A 239 6.34 19.61 34.99
C GLN A 239 5.22 20.46 35.59
N ASP A 240 5.57 21.65 36.08
CA ASP A 240 4.59 22.65 36.57
C ASP A 240 3.53 23.05 35.51
N SER A 241 3.80 22.77 34.23
CA SER A 241 2.89 22.96 33.10
C SER A 241 1.76 21.93 33.02
N GLY A 242 1.79 20.86 33.83
CA GLY A 242 0.86 19.73 33.77
C GLY A 242 1.23 18.69 32.70
N VAL A 243 2.44 18.76 32.13
CA VAL A 243 2.98 17.73 31.22
C VAL A 243 3.66 16.66 32.06
N THR A 244 3.25 15.41 31.86
CA THR A 244 3.89 14.23 32.46
C THR A 244 4.80 13.58 31.43
N ALA A 245 6.02 13.25 31.82
CA ALA A 245 6.97 12.52 31.01
C ALA A 245 7.40 11.22 31.70
N VAL A 246 7.50 10.14 30.92
CA VAL A 246 8.09 8.88 31.37
C VAL A 246 9.29 8.54 30.50
N THR A 247 10.38 8.14 31.16
CA THR A 247 11.61 7.66 30.52
C THR A 247 11.79 6.18 30.80
N VAL A 248 11.71 5.38 29.74
CA VAL A 248 12.08 3.96 29.75
C VAL A 248 13.60 3.86 29.65
N CYS A 249 14.25 3.46 30.74
CA CYS A 249 15.70 3.36 30.87
C CYS A 249 16.21 1.99 30.38
N SER A 250 16.00 1.70 29.10
CA SER A 250 16.44 0.47 28.45
C SER A 250 17.15 0.77 27.13
N ALA A 251 18.40 0.35 27.04
CA ALA A 251 19.11 0.37 25.77
C ALA A 251 18.43 -0.53 24.74
N LEU A 252 18.00 -1.73 25.15
CA LEU A 252 17.44 -2.74 24.25
C LEU A 252 16.14 -2.24 23.61
N TRP A 253 15.21 -1.74 24.42
CA TRP A 253 13.97 -1.12 23.92
C TRP A 253 14.25 0.11 23.07
N SER A 254 15.24 0.93 23.47
CA SER A 254 15.63 2.08 22.66
C SER A 254 16.20 1.71 21.29
N ALA A 255 17.00 0.65 21.20
CA ALA A 255 17.50 0.18 19.90
C ALA A 255 16.36 -0.36 19.04
N LEU A 256 15.49 -1.19 19.61
CA LEU A 256 14.34 -1.75 18.90
C LEU A 256 13.36 -0.68 18.39
N VAL A 257 12.96 0.26 19.24
CA VAL A 257 12.01 1.31 18.84
C VAL A 257 12.62 2.22 17.75
N ARG A 258 13.94 2.49 17.81
CA ARG A 258 14.61 3.29 16.78
C ARG A 258 14.79 2.54 15.47
N ASP A 259 15.02 1.23 15.54
CA ASP A 259 15.08 0.36 14.36
C ASP A 259 13.72 0.31 13.66
N LEU A 260 12.65 0.05 14.42
CA LEU A 260 11.30 -0.07 13.86
C LEU A 260 10.74 1.27 13.37
N CYS A 261 10.82 2.32 14.19
CA CYS A 261 10.06 3.53 13.96
C CYS A 261 10.93 4.74 13.62
N GLY A 262 12.26 4.62 13.56
CA GLY A 262 13.16 5.75 13.38
C GLY A 262 13.28 6.65 14.62
N SER A 263 13.82 7.87 14.44
CA SER A 263 13.96 8.84 15.54
C SER A 263 13.91 10.29 15.06
N GLY A 264 13.55 11.21 15.95
CA GLY A 264 13.46 12.63 15.62
C GLY A 264 12.42 12.91 14.53
N ASN A 265 12.81 13.58 13.44
CA ASN A 265 11.91 13.96 12.35
C ASN A 265 11.70 12.83 11.32
N GLU A 266 12.47 11.75 11.41
CA GLU A 266 12.38 10.58 10.53
C GLU A 266 11.39 9.54 11.07
N LYS A 267 10.76 9.80 12.23
CA LYS A 267 9.83 8.85 12.84
C LYS A 267 8.68 8.52 11.88
N THR A 268 8.43 7.24 11.66
CA THR A 268 7.35 6.75 10.79
C THR A 268 6.83 5.39 11.24
N ILE A 269 5.75 4.92 10.60
CA ILE A 269 5.17 3.59 10.82
C ILE A 269 6.18 2.54 10.33
N PRO A 270 6.48 1.49 11.12
CA PRO A 270 7.45 0.46 10.73
C PRO A 270 6.98 -0.29 9.48
N ASP A 271 7.90 -0.61 8.57
CA ASP A 271 7.58 -1.43 7.40
C ASP A 271 7.05 -2.81 7.78
N ALA A 272 7.60 -3.41 8.84
CA ALA A 272 7.09 -4.69 9.34
C ALA A 272 5.62 -4.64 9.81
N ALA A 273 5.04 -3.44 10.03
CA ALA A 273 3.65 -3.31 10.45
C ALA A 273 2.66 -3.73 9.37
N TRP A 274 3.03 -3.66 8.08
CA TRP A 274 2.12 -3.99 6.98
C TRP A 274 1.75 -5.48 6.95
N ASP A 275 2.53 -6.33 7.64
CA ASP A 275 2.23 -7.74 7.86
C ASP A 275 1.60 -8.05 9.22
N TRP A 276 1.30 -7.05 10.05
CA TRP A 276 0.67 -7.26 11.35
C TRP A 276 -0.85 -7.46 11.24
N PRO A 277 -1.45 -8.24 12.16
CA PRO A 277 -2.88 -8.40 12.25
C PRO A 277 -3.60 -7.07 12.46
N THR A 278 -4.81 -6.97 11.92
CA THR A 278 -5.66 -5.78 11.98
C THR A 278 -5.83 -5.21 13.40
N PRO A 279 -6.06 -6.01 14.47
CA PRO A 279 -6.14 -5.46 15.84
C PRO A 279 -4.86 -4.72 16.29
N VAL A 280 -3.68 -5.16 15.86
CA VAL A 280 -2.41 -4.50 16.18
C VAL A 280 -2.28 -3.19 15.41
N LEU A 281 -2.67 -3.18 14.14
CA LEU A 281 -2.68 -1.98 13.30
C LEU A 281 -3.69 -0.94 13.79
N GLU A 282 -4.87 -1.38 14.25
CA GLU A 282 -5.86 -0.53 14.94
C GLU A 282 -5.26 0.08 16.20
N ALA A 283 -4.57 -0.72 17.03
CA ALA A 283 -3.92 -0.21 18.23
C ALA A 283 -2.81 0.81 17.90
N LEU A 284 -2.01 0.56 16.86
CA LEU A 284 -1.00 1.51 16.37
C LEU A 284 -1.63 2.81 15.88
N TYR A 285 -2.71 2.73 15.10
CA TYR A 285 -3.51 3.87 14.68
C TYR A 285 -4.01 4.68 15.89
N GLU A 286 -4.59 4.01 16.90
CA GLU A 286 -5.08 4.65 18.11
C GLU A 286 -3.95 5.37 18.87
N GLY A 287 -2.74 4.79 18.93
CA GLY A 287 -1.58 5.41 19.54
C GLY A 287 -1.12 6.69 18.81
N LEU A 288 -1.16 6.68 17.46
CA LEU A 288 -0.88 7.89 16.66
C LEU A 288 -1.90 8.99 16.97
N ILE A 289 -3.19 8.63 17.04
CA ILE A 289 -4.27 9.60 17.26
C ILE A 289 -4.30 10.12 18.70
N ASP A 290 -4.01 9.28 19.69
CA ASP A 290 -3.94 9.69 21.11
C ASP A 290 -2.76 10.63 21.40
N GLY A 291 -1.69 10.55 20.61
CA GLY A 291 -0.55 11.47 20.69
C GLY A 291 -0.80 12.79 19.94
N ASP A 292 -0.65 12.76 18.62
CA ASP A 292 -0.67 13.96 17.77
C ASP A 292 -2.00 14.16 17.03
N GLY A 293 -3.01 13.32 17.29
CA GLY A 293 -4.28 13.35 16.60
C GLY A 293 -5.35 14.23 17.24
N SER A 294 -6.43 14.43 16.49
CA SER A 294 -7.65 15.08 16.96
C SER A 294 -8.86 14.25 16.55
N ARG A 295 -9.60 13.75 17.56
CA ARG A 295 -10.82 12.99 17.35
C ARG A 295 -12.03 13.90 17.20
N ARG A 296 -12.89 13.63 16.21
CA ARG A 296 -14.16 14.34 15.97
C ARG A 296 -15.28 13.34 15.71
N GLU A 297 -16.53 13.81 15.78
CA GLU A 297 -17.73 12.94 15.67
C GLU A 297 -17.75 12.06 14.41
N SER A 298 -17.23 12.54 13.29
CA SER A 298 -17.28 11.85 12.00
C SER A 298 -15.92 11.53 11.37
N ARG A 299 -14.83 11.93 12.03
CA ARG A 299 -13.46 11.72 11.53
C ARG A 299 -12.42 11.94 12.62
N ASP A 300 -11.29 11.27 12.46
CA ASP A 300 -10.06 11.60 13.18
C ASP A 300 -9.10 12.30 12.23
N THR A 301 -8.22 13.15 12.77
CA THR A 301 -7.19 13.86 11.99
C THR A 301 -5.83 13.69 12.67
N LEU A 302 -4.85 13.13 11.98
CA LEU A 302 -3.43 13.12 12.39
C LEU A 302 -2.72 14.37 11.82
N TYR A 303 -1.85 14.99 12.62
CA TYR A 303 -0.99 16.09 12.18
C TYR A 303 0.48 15.65 12.26
N THR A 304 1.28 15.99 11.26
CA THR A 304 2.72 15.68 11.28
C THR A 304 3.52 16.62 10.38
N ALA A 305 4.79 16.88 10.73
CA ALA A 305 5.72 17.56 9.84
C ALA A 305 6.41 16.61 8.84
N ASN A 306 6.28 15.29 9.05
CA ASN A 306 6.92 14.27 8.24
C ASN A 306 5.98 13.82 7.11
N ALA A 307 6.31 14.19 5.87
CA ALA A 307 5.54 13.81 4.68
C ALA A 307 5.43 12.28 4.51
N GLU A 308 6.47 11.56 4.93
CA GLU A 308 6.52 10.11 4.86
C GLU A 308 5.53 9.48 5.85
N LEU A 309 5.52 9.93 7.10
CA LEU A 309 4.51 9.50 8.07
C LEU A 309 3.10 9.83 7.59
N ALA A 310 2.89 10.98 6.94
CA ALA A 310 1.59 11.31 6.36
C ALA A 310 1.18 10.32 5.25
N ASN A 311 2.12 9.94 4.38
CA ASN A 311 1.91 8.93 3.34
C ASN A 311 1.57 7.56 3.96
N ARG A 312 2.41 7.06 4.87
CA ARG A 312 2.19 5.78 5.55
C ARG A 312 0.88 5.78 6.34
N ALA A 313 0.53 6.87 7.02
CA ALA A 313 -0.74 7.02 7.73
C ALA A 313 -1.95 6.93 6.77
N ALA A 314 -1.86 7.49 5.56
CA ALA A 314 -2.92 7.36 4.55
C ALA A 314 -3.09 5.90 4.07
N TYR A 315 -1.98 5.15 3.91
CA TYR A 315 -2.03 3.73 3.62
C TYR A 315 -2.60 2.91 4.80
N LEU A 316 -2.20 3.22 6.04
CA LEU A 316 -2.74 2.58 7.25
C LEU A 316 -4.26 2.78 7.35
N GLY A 317 -4.73 4.00 7.12
CA GLY A 317 -6.17 4.26 7.14
C GLY A 317 -6.92 3.47 6.06
N THR A 318 -6.35 3.34 4.86
CA THR A 318 -6.93 2.51 3.79
C THR A 318 -6.92 1.03 4.18
N ARG A 319 -5.84 0.54 4.80
CA ARG A 319 -5.71 -0.83 5.31
C ARG A 319 -6.73 -1.17 6.40
N LEU A 320 -7.17 -0.16 7.17
CA LEU A 320 -8.20 -0.27 8.20
C LEU A 320 -9.62 0.08 7.70
N GLY A 321 -9.80 0.26 6.38
CA GLY A 321 -11.11 0.54 5.76
C GLY A 321 -11.65 1.97 5.96
N TYR A 322 -10.80 2.93 6.36
CA TYR A 322 -11.16 4.34 6.41
C TYR A 322 -11.06 5.00 5.04
N ASN A 323 -11.98 5.93 4.77
CA ASN A 323 -11.78 6.90 3.70
C ASN A 323 -10.71 7.91 4.14
N THR A 324 -9.54 7.83 3.52
CA THR A 324 -8.39 8.65 3.87
C THR A 324 -8.28 9.88 2.98
N SER A 325 -7.75 10.96 3.55
CA SER A 325 -7.27 12.07 2.75
C SER A 325 -6.15 12.84 3.41
N MET A 326 -5.31 13.43 2.58
CA MET A 326 -4.09 14.07 2.99
C MET A 326 -3.96 15.45 2.34
N TYR A 327 -3.48 16.43 3.09
CA TYR A 327 -3.16 17.75 2.56
C TYR A 327 -2.08 18.39 3.44
N SER A 328 -1.33 19.33 2.89
CA SER A 328 -0.38 20.13 3.66
C SER A 328 -0.84 21.57 3.81
N ARG A 329 -0.34 22.24 4.86
CA ARG A 329 -0.49 23.68 5.05
C ARG A 329 0.81 24.26 5.59
N GLU A 330 1.12 25.48 5.17
CA GLU A 330 2.21 26.25 5.76
C GLU A 330 1.76 26.83 7.10
N ARG A 331 2.55 26.59 8.15
CA ARG A 331 2.29 27.04 9.50
C ARG A 331 3.46 27.89 9.99
N GLU A 332 3.17 29.14 10.32
CA GLU A 332 4.10 30.01 11.04
C GLU A 332 3.92 29.78 12.54
N MET A 333 4.96 29.25 13.20
CA MET A 333 5.01 29.20 14.66
C MET A 333 5.96 30.28 15.21
N TYR A 334 5.42 31.09 16.11
CA TYR A 334 6.19 32.02 16.93
C TYR A 334 6.43 31.40 18.31
N ILE A 335 7.69 31.13 18.64
CA ILE A 335 8.08 30.59 19.94
C ILE A 335 8.58 31.74 20.82
N GLU A 336 7.67 32.31 21.62
CA GLU A 336 7.91 33.46 22.51
C GLU A 336 9.22 33.39 23.33
N PRO A 337 9.57 32.26 23.98
CA PRO A 337 10.80 32.19 24.79
C PRO A 337 12.10 32.33 24.00
N SER A 338 12.07 32.08 22.69
CA SER A 338 13.26 32.04 21.81
C SER A 338 13.25 33.10 20.71
N ASP A 339 12.19 33.92 20.63
CA ASP A 339 11.99 34.91 19.56
C ASP A 339 12.28 34.34 18.15
N CYS A 340 11.87 33.09 17.94
CA CYS A 340 12.08 32.40 16.67
C CYS A 340 10.75 32.27 15.91
N HIS A 341 10.84 32.54 14.61
CA HIS A 341 9.77 32.30 13.64
C HIS A 341 10.20 31.08 12.85
N ASN A 342 9.45 29.99 12.99
CA ASN A 342 9.64 28.80 12.17
C ASN A 342 8.44 28.69 11.24
N GLU A 343 8.73 28.72 9.93
CA GLU A 343 7.81 28.26 8.90
C GLU A 343 8.00 26.75 8.76
N MET A 344 6.90 26.01 8.87
CA MET A 344 6.87 24.56 8.76
C MET A 344 5.67 24.15 7.91
N THR A 345 5.92 23.27 6.95
CA THR A 345 4.85 22.52 6.28
C THR A 345 4.31 21.46 7.24
N GLU A 346 3.05 21.58 7.62
CA GLU A 346 2.33 20.59 8.43
C GLU A 346 1.40 19.79 7.51
N TRP A 347 1.57 18.48 7.51
CA TRP A 347 0.68 17.53 6.87
C TRP A 347 -0.47 17.15 7.80
N CYS A 348 -1.66 17.03 7.22
CA CYS A 348 -2.87 16.59 7.88
C CYS A 348 -3.37 15.34 7.16
N VAL A 349 -3.67 14.28 7.91
CA VAL A 349 -4.31 13.06 7.39
C VAL A 349 -5.65 12.87 8.09
N ASP A 350 -6.75 12.97 7.34
CA ASP A 350 -8.10 12.72 7.83
C ASP A 350 -8.51 11.26 7.59
N PHE A 351 -9.07 10.62 8.62
CA PHE A 351 -9.60 9.25 8.61
C PHE A 351 -11.11 9.30 8.85
N SER A 352 -11.92 8.89 7.87
CA SER A 352 -13.38 9.03 7.94
C SER A 352 -14.09 7.71 7.65
N THR A 353 -15.03 7.31 8.50
CA THR A 353 -15.92 6.16 8.27
C THR A 353 -17.11 6.52 7.38
N ASN A 354 -17.57 7.77 7.45
CA ASN A 354 -18.68 8.29 6.66
C ASN A 354 -18.35 9.71 6.14
N ALA A 355 -17.42 9.79 5.20
CA ALA A 355 -17.13 11.07 4.57
C ALA A 355 -18.35 11.48 3.73
N HIS A 356 -19.16 12.43 4.21
CA HIS A 356 -20.34 13.00 3.51
C HIS A 356 -20.07 13.53 2.08
N LYS A 357 -18.84 13.38 1.55
CA LYS A 357 -18.39 13.84 0.23
C LYS A 357 -17.38 12.91 -0.48
N ARG A 358 -16.72 11.94 0.17
CA ARG A 358 -15.56 11.22 -0.40
C ARG A 358 -15.79 9.70 -0.42
N GLY A 359 -15.36 9.03 -1.49
CA GLY A 359 -15.63 7.60 -1.72
C GLY A 359 -17.11 7.26 -2.00
N GLN A 360 -18.03 8.23 -1.88
CA GLN A 360 -19.47 8.02 -2.04
C GLN A 360 -19.94 8.00 -3.48
N TYR A 361 -19.11 8.42 -4.43
CA TYR A 361 -19.51 8.56 -5.83
C TYR A 361 -18.86 7.49 -6.69
N VAL A 362 -19.62 7.00 -7.66
CA VAL A 362 -19.20 6.03 -8.67
C VAL A 362 -19.48 6.66 -10.03
N PRO A 363 -18.59 6.51 -11.04
CA PRO A 363 -18.93 6.89 -12.41
C PRO A 363 -20.27 6.27 -12.82
N THR A 364 -21.17 7.05 -13.41
CA THR A 364 -22.56 6.62 -13.65
C THR A 364 -22.61 5.47 -14.66
N PRO A 365 -23.02 4.23 -14.26
CA PRO A 365 -23.18 3.11 -15.18
C PRO A 365 -24.56 3.17 -15.86
N SER A 366 -24.79 4.24 -16.65
CA SER A 366 -26.10 4.61 -17.20
C SER A 366 -26.73 3.54 -18.08
N GLU A 367 -25.94 2.88 -18.92
CA GLU A 367 -26.43 1.82 -19.82
C GLU A 367 -26.75 0.55 -19.03
N LEU A 368 -25.90 0.16 -18.07
CA LEU A 368 -26.16 -0.99 -17.19
C LEU A 368 -27.49 -0.85 -16.43
N LEU A 369 -27.71 0.31 -15.80
CA LEU A 369 -28.93 0.57 -15.03
C LEU A 369 -30.18 0.53 -15.93
N ARG A 370 -30.08 1.06 -17.15
CA ARG A 370 -31.15 1.02 -18.13
C ARG A 370 -31.44 -0.41 -18.59
N GLU A 371 -30.41 -1.23 -18.81
CA GLU A 371 -30.53 -2.64 -19.16
C GLU A 371 -31.26 -3.41 -18.04
N TYR A 372 -30.81 -3.26 -16.80
CA TYR A 372 -31.44 -3.90 -15.64
C TYR A 372 -32.89 -3.48 -15.45
N ARG A 373 -33.20 -2.18 -15.59
CA ARG A 373 -34.59 -1.72 -15.52
C ARG A 373 -35.48 -2.39 -16.59
N ASN A 374 -34.96 -2.52 -17.81
CA ASN A 374 -35.69 -3.13 -18.91
C ASN A 374 -35.87 -4.64 -18.70
N GLU A 375 -34.85 -5.33 -18.18
CA GLU A 375 -34.92 -6.76 -17.82
C GLU A 375 -35.93 -7.01 -16.69
N ALA A 376 -35.95 -6.13 -15.69
CA ALA A 376 -36.97 -6.12 -14.63
C ALA A 376 -38.40 -5.86 -15.16
N GLY A 377 -38.55 -5.44 -16.42
CA GLY A 377 -39.83 -5.10 -17.02
C GLY A 377 -40.46 -3.81 -16.46
N LEU A 378 -39.67 -2.94 -15.84
CA LEU A 378 -40.14 -1.73 -15.18
C LEU A 378 -40.06 -0.51 -16.11
N THR A 379 -41.08 0.34 -16.08
CA THR A 379 -40.97 1.71 -16.61
C THR A 379 -40.15 2.58 -15.65
N MET A 380 -39.61 3.70 -16.14
CA MET A 380 -38.92 4.68 -15.27
C MET A 380 -39.80 5.21 -14.13
N ALA A 381 -41.12 5.28 -14.34
CA ALA A 381 -42.05 5.72 -13.30
C ALA A 381 -42.22 4.65 -12.21
N GLU A 382 -42.37 3.37 -12.59
CA GLU A 382 -42.47 2.27 -11.64
C GLU A 382 -41.16 2.07 -10.85
N ALA A 383 -40.00 2.19 -11.51
CA ALA A 383 -38.71 2.16 -10.83
C ALA A 383 -38.56 3.34 -9.84
N ALA A 384 -38.97 4.55 -10.24
CA ALA A 384 -38.96 5.71 -9.34
C ALA A 384 -39.87 5.49 -8.13
N ASP A 385 -41.09 5.00 -8.34
CA ASP A 385 -42.04 4.71 -7.27
C ASP A 385 -41.49 3.62 -6.32
N ALA A 386 -40.87 2.58 -6.85
CA ALA A 386 -40.25 1.50 -6.07
C ALA A 386 -39.08 1.98 -5.21
N MET A 387 -38.26 2.91 -5.71
CA MET A 387 -37.17 3.55 -4.96
C MET A 387 -37.65 4.67 -4.02
N GLY A 388 -38.96 4.98 -3.98
CA GLY A 388 -39.52 6.04 -3.14
C GLY A 388 -39.33 7.47 -3.68
N TYR A 389 -39.02 7.63 -4.97
CA TYR A 389 -38.94 8.93 -5.62
C TYR A 389 -40.30 9.43 -6.10
N ASN A 390 -40.52 10.75 -5.99
CA ASN A 390 -41.78 11.39 -6.42
C ASN A 390 -41.88 11.61 -7.95
N SER A 391 -40.82 11.32 -8.71
CA SER A 391 -40.75 11.61 -10.15
C SER A 391 -39.83 10.65 -10.87
N LYS A 392 -40.28 10.17 -12.04
CA LYS A 392 -39.46 9.42 -13.00
C LYS A 392 -38.18 10.13 -13.43
N SER A 393 -38.10 11.46 -13.24
CA SER A 393 -36.89 12.23 -13.55
C SER A 393 -35.69 11.77 -12.75
N SER A 394 -35.86 11.30 -11.50
CA SER A 394 -34.74 10.77 -10.71
C SER A 394 -34.04 9.60 -11.41
N ILE A 395 -34.82 8.72 -12.04
CA ILE A 395 -34.31 7.59 -12.84
C ILE A 395 -33.76 8.08 -14.18
N SER A 396 -34.55 8.92 -14.87
CA SER A 396 -34.19 9.47 -16.18
C SER A 396 -32.86 10.21 -16.17
N ASN A 397 -32.57 10.99 -15.11
CA ASN A 397 -31.35 11.80 -15.05
C ASN A 397 -30.11 10.90 -14.91
N VAL A 398 -30.21 9.80 -14.16
CA VAL A 398 -29.12 8.83 -14.02
C VAL A 398 -28.97 8.01 -15.31
N GLU A 399 -30.06 7.44 -15.83
CA GLU A 399 -30.00 6.61 -17.05
C GLU A 399 -29.64 7.38 -18.32
N ASN A 400 -29.83 8.71 -18.37
CA ASN A 400 -29.39 9.53 -19.50
C ASN A 400 -28.06 10.26 -19.23
N ARG A 401 -27.35 9.88 -18.15
CA ARG A 401 -26.05 10.43 -17.78
C ARG A 401 -26.07 11.98 -17.71
N GLU A 402 -27.12 12.54 -17.10
CA GLU A 402 -27.19 13.99 -16.84
C GLU A 402 -26.15 14.41 -15.79
N TYR A 403 -25.67 13.45 -14.99
CA TYR A 403 -24.53 13.57 -14.09
C TYR A 403 -23.51 12.47 -14.39
N GLU A 404 -22.22 12.85 -14.42
CA GLU A 404 -21.10 11.93 -14.67
C GLU A 404 -20.88 10.91 -13.54
N SER A 405 -21.38 11.20 -12.34
CA SER A 405 -21.30 10.30 -11.21
C SER A 405 -22.61 10.21 -10.44
N VAL A 406 -22.77 9.08 -9.75
CA VAL A 406 -23.94 8.74 -8.93
C VAL A 406 -23.47 8.30 -7.55
N LYS A 407 -24.29 8.54 -6.52
CA LYS A 407 -23.95 8.11 -5.16
C LYS A 407 -24.09 6.59 -5.02
N ARG A 408 -23.20 5.98 -4.24
CA ARG A 408 -23.27 4.56 -3.81
C ARG A 408 -24.64 4.21 -3.22
N GLU A 409 -25.14 5.01 -2.28
CA GLU A 409 -26.50 4.84 -1.70
C GLU A 409 -27.60 4.82 -2.78
N THR A 410 -27.46 5.63 -3.84
CA THR A 410 -28.42 5.62 -4.95
C THR A 410 -28.27 4.35 -5.79
N LEU A 411 -27.03 3.88 -6.04
CA LEU A 411 -26.78 2.60 -6.71
C LEU A 411 -27.28 1.40 -5.90
N GLU A 412 -27.16 1.42 -4.58
CA GLU A 412 -27.74 0.41 -3.68
C GLU A 412 -29.25 0.31 -3.85
N GLN A 413 -29.95 1.44 -3.88
CA GLN A 413 -31.40 1.46 -4.14
C GLN A 413 -31.75 0.87 -5.51
N PHE A 414 -30.94 1.16 -6.54
CA PHE A 414 -31.15 0.59 -7.89
C PHE A 414 -30.95 -0.93 -7.85
N ARG A 415 -29.87 -1.37 -7.23
CA ARG A 415 -29.52 -2.78 -7.04
C ARG A 415 -30.64 -3.52 -6.32
N GLU A 416 -31.15 -3.00 -5.21
CA GLU A 416 -32.23 -3.62 -4.43
C GLU A 416 -33.50 -3.78 -5.26
N VAL A 417 -33.97 -2.70 -5.89
CA VAL A 417 -35.22 -2.73 -6.68
C VAL A 417 -35.14 -3.71 -7.86
N TYR A 418 -33.99 -3.78 -8.55
CA TYR A 418 -33.83 -4.68 -9.69
C TYR A 418 -33.59 -6.14 -9.25
N ALA A 419 -32.87 -6.36 -8.14
CA ALA A 419 -32.72 -7.70 -7.56
C ALA A 419 -34.07 -8.28 -7.09
N ASP A 420 -34.91 -7.45 -6.45
CA ASP A 420 -36.26 -7.85 -6.02
C ASP A 420 -37.18 -8.18 -7.20
N ALA A 421 -36.93 -7.58 -8.37
CA ALA A 421 -37.60 -7.90 -9.62
C ALA A 421 -37.02 -9.15 -10.31
N GLY A 422 -35.97 -9.78 -9.76
CA GLY A 422 -35.37 -11.01 -10.25
C GLY A 422 -34.27 -10.84 -11.29
N VAL A 423 -33.72 -9.62 -11.45
CA VAL A 423 -32.56 -9.34 -12.31
C VAL A 423 -31.28 -9.76 -11.60
N ASP A 424 -30.31 -10.32 -12.35
CA ASP A 424 -28.96 -10.55 -11.83
C ASP A 424 -28.21 -9.23 -11.73
N THR A 425 -28.07 -8.73 -10.50
CA THR A 425 -27.40 -7.46 -10.21
C THR A 425 -25.97 -7.62 -9.70
N SER A 426 -25.35 -8.79 -9.93
CA SER A 426 -23.97 -9.09 -9.49
C SER A 426 -22.95 -8.01 -9.84
N ARG A 427 -23.04 -7.39 -11.03
CA ARG A 427 -22.14 -6.28 -11.37
C ARG A 427 -22.31 -5.04 -10.47
N LEU A 428 -23.53 -4.75 -10.01
CA LEU A 428 -23.74 -3.68 -9.02
C LEU A 428 -23.23 -4.10 -7.65
N ASP A 429 -23.29 -5.39 -7.29
CA ASP A 429 -22.64 -5.91 -6.08
C ASP A 429 -21.13 -5.67 -6.12
N ASP A 430 -20.46 -6.00 -7.24
CA ASP A 430 -19.02 -5.74 -7.41
C ASP A 430 -18.67 -4.25 -7.33
N LEU A 431 -19.51 -3.37 -7.90
CA LEU A 431 -19.30 -1.91 -7.89
C LEU A 431 -19.54 -1.27 -6.52
N LEU A 432 -20.38 -1.89 -5.70
CA LEU A 432 -20.69 -1.46 -4.35
C LEU A 432 -19.77 -2.10 -3.31
N ASP A 433 -19.01 -3.13 -3.70
CA ASP A 433 -18.00 -3.76 -2.85
C ASP A 433 -16.97 -2.73 -2.35
N GLY A 434 -16.48 -2.91 -1.13
CA GLY A 434 -15.67 -1.91 -0.43
C GLY A 434 -14.25 -1.73 -1.00
N ASP A 435 -13.75 -2.73 -1.72
CA ASP A 435 -12.37 -2.85 -2.16
C ASP A 435 -11.91 -1.72 -3.09
N ILE A 436 -12.82 -1.15 -3.89
CA ILE A 436 -12.54 -0.02 -4.79
C ILE A 436 -13.39 1.19 -4.44
N VAL A 437 -12.71 2.33 -4.34
CA VAL A 437 -13.34 3.65 -4.29
C VAL A 437 -12.86 4.52 -5.44
N PHE A 438 -13.72 5.47 -5.82
CA PHE A 438 -13.41 6.41 -6.88
C PHE A 438 -13.04 7.75 -6.28
N ASP A 439 -11.90 8.27 -6.72
CA ASP A 439 -11.43 9.59 -6.35
C ASP A 439 -11.22 10.43 -7.60
N LYS A 440 -11.46 11.73 -7.48
CA LYS A 440 -11.48 12.62 -8.63
C LYS A 440 -10.10 13.21 -8.87
N VAL A 441 -9.64 13.19 -10.11
CA VAL A 441 -8.39 13.85 -10.49
C VAL A 441 -8.59 15.36 -10.41
N ALA A 442 -7.86 16.00 -9.49
CA ALA A 442 -7.90 17.43 -9.25
C ALA A 442 -7.01 18.20 -10.23
N ALA A 443 -5.83 17.65 -10.55
CA ALA A 443 -4.87 18.29 -11.44
C ALA A 443 -3.97 17.26 -12.14
N VAL A 444 -3.58 17.57 -13.38
CA VAL A 444 -2.54 16.84 -14.12
C VAL A 444 -1.46 17.83 -14.55
N GLU A 445 -0.35 17.84 -13.83
CA GLU A 445 0.69 18.85 -14.00
C GLU A 445 1.94 18.29 -14.64
N LYS A 446 2.43 18.99 -15.66
CA LYS A 446 3.72 18.68 -16.27
C LYS A 446 4.85 19.08 -15.33
N THR A 447 5.71 18.14 -14.97
CA THR A 447 6.92 18.42 -14.16
C THR A 447 8.11 18.80 -15.04
N ASP A 448 9.17 19.29 -14.40
CA ASP A 448 10.46 19.53 -15.05
C ASP A 448 11.28 18.25 -15.30
N ARG A 449 10.87 17.12 -14.71
CA ARG A 449 11.58 15.84 -14.78
C ARG A 449 11.45 15.17 -16.15
N VAL A 450 12.57 14.64 -16.66
CA VAL A 450 12.68 13.89 -17.91
C VAL A 450 13.71 12.79 -17.71
N GLU A 451 13.28 11.55 -17.58
CA GLU A 451 14.10 10.41 -17.14
C GLU A 451 13.56 9.08 -17.68
N PRO A 452 14.34 7.98 -17.65
CA PRO A 452 13.82 6.62 -17.89
C PRO A 452 12.62 6.32 -17.01
N THR A 453 11.71 5.48 -17.50
CA THR A 453 10.48 5.17 -16.75
C THR A 453 10.27 3.69 -16.61
N TYR A 454 9.83 3.26 -15.44
CA TYR A 454 9.73 1.87 -15.04
C TYR A 454 8.28 1.44 -14.95
N ASP A 455 8.02 0.16 -15.16
CA ASP A 455 6.68 -0.43 -15.11
C ASP A 455 6.74 -1.92 -14.74
N LEU A 456 5.62 -2.46 -14.28
CA LEU A 456 5.47 -3.86 -13.89
C LEU A 456 4.41 -4.54 -14.76
N GLU A 457 4.67 -5.78 -15.16
CA GLU A 457 3.64 -6.64 -15.74
C GLU A 457 3.04 -7.55 -14.67
N VAL A 458 1.70 -7.65 -14.61
CA VAL A 458 0.97 -8.48 -13.65
C VAL A 458 -0.04 -9.34 -14.41
N GLN A 459 0.41 -10.51 -14.88
CA GLN A 459 -0.43 -11.47 -15.61
C GLN A 459 -0.34 -12.91 -15.04
N PRO A 460 -0.79 -13.14 -13.80
CA PRO A 460 -0.67 -14.46 -13.17
C PRO A 460 -1.46 -15.51 -13.95
N ARG A 461 -0.78 -16.57 -14.40
CA ARG A 461 -1.37 -17.69 -15.14
C ARG A 461 -2.13 -17.27 -16.41
N GLY A 462 -1.69 -16.17 -17.06
CA GLY A 462 -2.33 -15.62 -18.26
C GLY A 462 -3.67 -14.91 -18.00
N ARG A 463 -4.02 -14.64 -16.74
CA ARG A 463 -5.14 -13.76 -16.41
C ARG A 463 -4.73 -12.31 -16.62
N VAL A 464 -5.61 -11.54 -17.23
CA VAL A 464 -5.42 -10.12 -17.51
C VAL A 464 -5.76 -9.30 -16.26
N ILE A 465 -4.87 -9.31 -15.26
CA ILE A 465 -4.98 -8.42 -14.07
C ILE A 465 -4.46 -7.03 -14.45
N GLU A 466 -3.22 -6.95 -14.95
CA GLU A 466 -2.71 -5.78 -15.68
C GLU A 466 -2.74 -4.45 -14.90
N ASN A 467 -2.67 -4.51 -13.57
CA ASN A 467 -2.59 -3.33 -12.73
C ASN A 467 -1.77 -3.58 -11.48
N PHE A 468 -1.33 -2.50 -10.83
CA PHE A 468 -0.65 -2.53 -9.54
C PHE A 468 -0.88 -1.21 -8.80
N LEU A 469 -0.62 -1.21 -7.50
CA LEU A 469 -0.76 -0.04 -6.63
C LEU A 469 0.56 0.72 -6.49
N GLY A 470 0.53 2.03 -6.69
CA GLY A 470 1.69 2.89 -6.47
C GLY A 470 1.34 4.34 -6.19
N GLY A 471 2.38 5.13 -5.96
CA GLY A 471 2.28 6.55 -5.63
C GLY A 471 1.88 6.82 -4.18
N ARG A 472 1.93 8.10 -3.83
CA ARG A 472 1.61 8.62 -2.51
C ARG A 472 0.12 8.48 -2.21
N GLY A 473 -0.21 7.84 -1.09
CA GLY A 473 -1.57 7.48 -0.69
C GLY A 473 -2.19 6.34 -1.53
N GLY A 474 -1.60 5.92 -2.65
CA GLY A 474 -1.98 4.76 -3.45
C GLY A 474 -3.00 5.05 -4.56
N VAL A 475 -2.64 4.76 -5.81
CA VAL A 475 -3.49 4.83 -7.00
C VAL A 475 -3.28 3.56 -7.82
N PHE A 476 -4.34 2.97 -8.38
CA PHE A 476 -4.18 1.83 -9.28
C PHE A 476 -3.72 2.30 -10.66
N LEU A 477 -2.64 1.68 -11.13
CA LEU A 477 -1.93 2.03 -12.35
C LEU A 477 -1.99 0.87 -13.31
N SER A 478 -2.22 1.17 -14.59
CA SER A 478 -2.18 0.14 -15.64
C SER A 478 -0.74 -0.20 -15.96
N ASN A 479 -0.47 -1.49 -16.18
CA ASN A 479 0.75 -1.86 -16.90
C ASN A 479 0.77 -1.18 -18.29
N THR A 480 1.96 -0.78 -18.74
CA THR A 480 2.16 -0.30 -20.11
C THR A 480 1.99 -1.49 -21.05
N ALA A 481 1.15 -1.32 -22.08
CA ALA A 481 0.74 -2.35 -23.03
C ALA A 481 1.92 -3.20 -23.59
N GLY A 482 1.63 -4.47 -23.91
CA GLY A 482 2.62 -5.44 -24.38
C GLY A 482 3.52 -4.93 -25.51
N PHE A 483 4.83 -5.03 -25.32
CA PHE A 483 5.84 -4.62 -26.28
C PHE A 483 6.17 -5.74 -27.27
N VAL A 484 6.52 -5.35 -28.50
CA VAL A 484 7.23 -6.24 -29.41
C VAL A 484 8.72 -5.99 -29.22
N ASP A 485 9.39 -6.91 -28.52
CA ASP A 485 10.80 -6.78 -28.18
C ASP A 485 11.70 -6.62 -29.43
N PRO A 486 12.76 -5.79 -29.34
CA PRO A 486 13.79 -5.70 -30.37
C PRO A 486 14.41 -7.07 -30.68
N GLY A 487 14.46 -7.43 -31.96
CA GLY A 487 14.94 -8.75 -32.42
C GLY A 487 13.83 -9.74 -32.73
N TYR A 488 12.58 -9.45 -32.35
CA TYR A 488 11.43 -10.27 -32.74
C TYR A 488 11.27 -10.27 -34.26
N ARG A 489 11.03 -11.46 -34.81
CA ARG A 489 10.68 -11.69 -36.21
C ARG A 489 9.49 -12.62 -36.24
N GLY A 490 8.41 -12.20 -36.89
CA GLY A 490 7.20 -13.02 -36.98
C GLY A 490 5.96 -12.21 -37.27
N GLN A 491 4.81 -12.88 -37.22
CA GLN A 491 3.50 -12.24 -37.29
C GLN A 491 2.99 -11.96 -35.87
N ILE A 492 2.76 -10.68 -35.56
CA ILE A 492 2.17 -10.26 -34.29
C ILE A 492 0.73 -10.78 -34.22
N THR A 493 0.44 -11.59 -33.22
CA THR A 493 -0.94 -12.00 -32.92
C THR A 493 -1.64 -10.83 -32.23
N LEU A 494 -2.67 -10.28 -32.86
CA LEU A 494 -3.62 -9.39 -32.19
C LEU A 494 -4.78 -10.23 -31.70
N GLU A 495 -4.90 -10.38 -30.38
CA GLU A 495 -6.09 -11.01 -29.79
C GLU A 495 -7.20 -9.97 -29.69
N LEU A 496 -8.33 -10.25 -30.33
CA LEU A 496 -9.52 -9.42 -30.29
C LEU A 496 -10.65 -10.24 -29.69
N SER A 497 -11.18 -9.79 -28.57
CA SER A 497 -12.39 -10.33 -27.98
C SER A 497 -13.52 -9.31 -28.12
N ASN A 498 -14.70 -9.76 -28.55
CA ASN A 498 -15.90 -8.94 -28.48
C ASN A 498 -16.55 -9.17 -27.11
N LEU A 499 -16.41 -8.18 -26.23
CA LEU A 499 -16.98 -8.25 -24.88
C LEU A 499 -18.47 -7.86 -24.83
N GLY A 500 -19.04 -7.40 -25.94
CA GLY A 500 -20.46 -7.04 -26.04
C GLY A 500 -21.37 -8.17 -26.49
N ALA A 501 -22.65 -8.10 -26.13
CA ALA A 501 -23.69 -9.07 -26.54
C ALA A 501 -24.02 -9.00 -28.05
N ALA A 502 -23.70 -7.88 -28.71
CA ALA A 502 -23.94 -7.67 -30.14
C ALA A 502 -22.72 -8.08 -30.99
N PRO A 503 -22.89 -8.85 -32.07
CA PRO A 503 -21.79 -9.19 -32.97
C PRO A 503 -21.18 -7.94 -33.64
N VAL A 504 -19.88 -7.72 -33.43
CA VAL A 504 -19.13 -6.69 -34.15
C VAL A 504 -18.56 -7.28 -35.44
N ALA A 505 -19.10 -6.85 -36.59
CA ALA A 505 -18.61 -7.27 -37.89
C ALA A 505 -17.34 -6.48 -38.27
N LEU A 506 -16.20 -7.15 -38.33
CA LEU A 506 -14.97 -6.58 -38.87
C LEU A 506 -14.95 -6.70 -40.40
N SER A 507 -14.64 -5.60 -41.08
CA SER A 507 -14.51 -5.57 -42.54
C SER A 507 -13.06 -5.34 -42.97
N PRO A 508 -12.60 -5.93 -44.09
CA PRO A 508 -11.28 -5.62 -44.63
C PRO A 508 -11.07 -4.11 -44.82
N GLY A 509 -9.94 -3.59 -44.30
CA GLY A 509 -9.61 -2.16 -44.33
C GLY A 509 -10.10 -1.36 -43.12
N MET A 510 -10.84 -1.97 -42.19
CA MET A 510 -11.17 -1.37 -40.90
C MET A 510 -9.92 -1.25 -40.04
N ARG A 511 -9.70 -0.07 -39.44
CA ARG A 511 -8.62 0.15 -38.48
C ARG A 511 -9.05 -0.45 -37.14
N VAL A 512 -8.29 -1.43 -36.65
CA VAL A 512 -8.60 -2.19 -35.41
C VAL A 512 -7.47 -2.16 -34.38
N SER A 513 -6.29 -1.66 -34.75
CA SER A 513 -5.15 -1.47 -33.84
C SER A 513 -4.16 -0.45 -34.41
N GLN A 514 -3.26 0.03 -33.55
CA GLN A 514 -2.13 0.88 -33.91
C GLN A 514 -0.83 0.20 -33.48
N LEU A 515 0.18 0.24 -34.34
CA LEU A 515 1.56 -0.12 -34.00
C LEU A 515 2.39 1.17 -33.94
N VAL A 516 3.15 1.32 -32.85
CA VAL A 516 4.11 2.40 -32.67
C VAL A 516 5.51 1.81 -32.79
N PHE A 517 6.34 2.42 -33.62
CA PHE A 517 7.73 2.00 -33.81
C PHE A 517 8.65 3.02 -33.18
N THR A 518 9.57 2.55 -32.34
CA THR A 518 10.61 3.37 -31.72
C THR A 518 11.98 2.87 -32.21
N GLU A 519 12.77 3.75 -32.82
CA GLU A 519 14.12 3.41 -33.29
C GLU A 519 15.11 3.36 -32.12
N LEU A 520 15.89 2.28 -32.03
CA LEU A 520 16.94 2.16 -31.03
C LEU A 520 18.19 2.95 -31.45
N LYS A 521 18.81 3.64 -30.49
CA LYS A 521 20.09 4.35 -30.70
C LYS A 521 21.30 3.42 -30.76
N SER A 522 21.17 2.21 -30.24
CA SER A 522 22.19 1.17 -30.24
C SER A 522 21.54 -0.21 -30.44
N GLU A 523 22.33 -1.22 -30.80
CA GLU A 523 21.83 -2.59 -30.85
C GLU A 523 21.34 -3.04 -29.47
N SER A 524 20.29 -3.88 -29.45
CA SER A 524 19.78 -4.47 -28.21
C SER A 524 20.83 -5.39 -27.60
N THR A 525 21.12 -5.21 -26.32
CA THR A 525 22.06 -6.04 -25.55
C THR A 525 21.52 -7.46 -25.31
N ARG A 526 20.19 -7.61 -25.24
CA ARG A 526 19.47 -8.88 -25.07
C ARG A 526 18.31 -8.96 -26.07
N PRO A 527 18.58 -9.21 -27.36
CA PRO A 527 17.53 -9.26 -28.38
C PRO A 527 16.59 -10.45 -28.15
N TYR A 528 15.35 -10.33 -28.63
CA TYR A 528 14.38 -11.42 -28.62
C TYR A 528 14.90 -12.65 -29.38
N GLY A 529 14.78 -13.83 -28.77
CA GLY A 529 15.25 -15.09 -29.37
C GLY A 529 15.54 -16.18 -28.34
N SER A 530 16.04 -17.32 -28.81
CA SER A 530 16.28 -18.52 -27.98
C SER A 530 17.29 -18.29 -26.85
N GLU A 531 18.26 -17.39 -27.03
CA GLU A 531 19.23 -17.05 -25.97
C GLU A 531 18.59 -16.31 -24.78
N ARG A 532 17.45 -15.62 -25.01
CA ARG A 532 16.61 -14.98 -23.97
C ARG A 532 15.50 -15.91 -23.48
N GLY A 533 15.40 -17.13 -24.01
CA GLY A 533 14.26 -18.04 -23.71
C GLY A 533 12.95 -17.62 -24.39
N SER A 534 13.01 -16.76 -25.41
CA SER A 534 11.83 -16.25 -26.10
C SER A 534 11.15 -17.33 -26.96
N LYS A 535 9.81 -17.43 -26.87
CA LYS A 535 9.06 -18.61 -27.35
C LYS A 535 8.42 -18.46 -28.73
N TYR A 536 8.31 -17.23 -29.23
CA TYR A 536 7.49 -16.92 -30.41
C TYR A 536 8.32 -16.42 -31.61
N GLN A 537 9.63 -16.68 -31.61
CA GLN A 537 10.51 -16.26 -32.71
C GLN A 537 10.17 -17.01 -34.00
N ASP A 538 10.21 -16.28 -35.12
CA ASP A 538 9.85 -16.73 -36.46
C ASP A 538 8.44 -17.33 -36.56
N GLN A 539 7.53 -16.87 -35.71
CA GLN A 539 6.14 -17.34 -35.69
C GLN A 539 5.40 -16.98 -36.98
N ASP A 540 4.70 -17.97 -37.52
CA ASP A 540 3.75 -17.83 -38.63
C ASP A 540 2.32 -18.17 -38.17
N GLY A 541 1.39 -17.28 -38.52
CA GLY A 541 -0.01 -17.32 -38.10
C GLY A 541 -0.25 -16.95 -36.63
N PRO A 542 -1.53 -16.81 -36.23
CA PRO A 542 -1.88 -16.67 -34.82
C PRO A 542 -1.49 -17.93 -34.07
N LYS A 543 -0.75 -17.77 -32.97
CA LYS A 543 -0.45 -18.84 -32.01
C LYS A 543 -1.02 -18.47 -30.66
N SER A 544 -1.62 -19.46 -30.00
CA SER A 544 -1.98 -19.39 -28.59
C SER A 544 -0.72 -19.29 -27.73
N SER A 545 -0.90 -18.80 -26.50
CA SER A 545 0.17 -18.73 -25.52
C SER A 545 0.87 -20.09 -25.35
N LYS A 546 2.20 -20.08 -25.43
CA LYS A 546 3.12 -21.19 -25.14
C LYS A 546 3.55 -21.19 -23.68
N ILE A 547 2.69 -20.69 -22.78
CA ILE A 547 2.95 -20.67 -21.34
C ILE A 547 3.30 -22.06 -20.77
N GLN A 548 2.80 -23.13 -21.40
CA GLN A 548 3.10 -24.51 -21.02
C GLN A 548 4.56 -24.92 -21.25
N ASP A 549 5.27 -24.18 -22.10
CA ASP A 549 6.68 -24.42 -22.42
C ASP A 549 7.60 -23.66 -21.44
N ASP A 550 7.06 -22.93 -20.45
CA ASP A 550 7.86 -22.25 -19.45
C ASP A 550 8.36 -23.27 -18.42
N PRO A 551 9.60 -23.14 -17.92
CA PRO A 551 10.15 -24.03 -16.90
C PRO A 551 9.28 -24.18 -15.65
N GLU A 552 8.44 -23.18 -15.39
CA GLU A 552 7.52 -23.10 -14.26
C GLU A 552 6.29 -24.03 -14.38
N PHE A 553 6.04 -24.59 -15.58
CA PHE A 553 4.99 -25.57 -15.86
C PHE A 553 5.55 -26.96 -16.20
N GLU A 554 6.88 -27.15 -16.14
CA GLU A 554 7.52 -28.47 -16.15
C GLU A 554 7.43 -29.15 -14.76
N SER A 555 6.21 -29.31 -14.21
CA SER A 555 5.94 -30.24 -13.09
C SER A 555 4.46 -30.58 -12.95
#